data_AF-A0A961DN70-F1
#
_entry.id   AF-A0A961DN70-F1
#
_cell.length_a   1.000
_cell.length_b   1.000
_cell.length_c   1.000
_cell.angle_alpha   90.00
_cell.angle_beta   90.00
_cell.angle_gamma   90.00
#
_symmetry.space_group_name_H-M   'P 1'
#
loop_
_entity.id
_entity.type
_entity.pdbx_description
1 polymer ?
#
loop_
_entity_poly.entity_id
_entity_poly.type
_entity_poly.pdbx_seq_one_letter_code
_entity_poly.pdbx_strand_id
1 'polypeptide(L)'
;MIQLGQYPAARHVIAHISDTHFLGGGRPLYGSVPTDDHLSQALAQLEASGAKPEAIVFTGDLADLGEPDAYTRLRGLVEPVAQRLGAQIIWVMGNHDERPHYSKQLFDADATDETQDRVYDIGGLRIISLDTSVPGYHHGDLTQAQLDWLTDVLAAPAPHGTLLAVHHPPIPTPLLEAMGML
;
A
#
# COMPACT_ATOMS: atom_id res chain seq x y z
N MET A 1 -21.98 13.29 -25.09
CA MET A 1 -20.97 12.25 -24.74
C MET A 1 -21.58 10.90 -25.03
N ILE A 2 -20.89 10.04 -25.78
CA ILE A 2 -21.37 8.69 -26.12
C ILE A 2 -20.88 7.75 -25.01
N GLN A 3 -21.80 7.13 -24.28
CA GLN A 3 -21.49 6.10 -23.28
C GLN A 3 -21.43 4.75 -23.99
N LEU A 4 -20.23 4.18 -24.12
CA LEU A 4 -19.97 2.92 -24.83
C LEU A 4 -20.10 1.67 -23.94
N GLY A 5 -20.39 1.83 -22.64
CA GLY A 5 -20.48 0.73 -21.66
C GLY A 5 -21.73 0.79 -20.78
N GLN A 6 -22.05 -0.33 -20.14
CA GLN A 6 -23.22 -0.48 -19.25
C GLN A 6 -23.19 0.48 -18.05
N TYR A 7 -22.00 0.91 -17.64
CA TYR A 7 -21.78 1.82 -16.52
C TYR A 7 -21.20 3.16 -16.99
N PRO A 8 -21.47 4.26 -16.23
CA PRO A 8 -20.80 5.52 -16.49
C PRO A 8 -19.28 5.36 -16.33
N ALA A 9 -18.52 6.27 -16.94
CA ALA A 9 -17.08 6.33 -16.69
C ALA A 9 -16.80 6.45 -15.19
N ALA A 10 -15.77 5.75 -14.71
CA ALA A 10 -15.38 5.81 -13.31
C ALA A 10 -15.02 7.26 -12.94
N ARG A 11 -15.47 7.70 -11.75
CA ARG A 11 -15.10 9.02 -11.21
C ARG A 11 -13.62 9.06 -10.84
N HIS A 12 -13.12 7.95 -10.29
CA HIS A 12 -11.72 7.74 -9.95
C HIS A 12 -11.24 6.38 -10.42
N VAL A 13 -9.96 6.30 -10.76
CA VAL A 13 -9.28 5.03 -11.08
C VAL A 13 -8.08 4.91 -10.15
N ILE A 14 -8.00 3.79 -9.42
CA ILE A 14 -6.94 3.51 -8.47
C ILE A 14 -6.32 2.16 -8.86
N ALA A 15 -4.99 2.11 -8.95
CA ALA A 15 -4.26 0.85 -9.05
C ALA A 15 -3.98 0.34 -7.63
N HIS A 16 -4.34 -0.91 -7.35
CA HIS A 16 -4.12 -1.54 -6.04
C HIS A 16 -3.16 -2.72 -6.21
N ILE A 17 -2.01 -2.62 -5.56
CA ILE A 17 -0.95 -3.63 -5.52
C ILE A 17 -0.71 -3.97 -4.04
N SER A 18 -0.21 -5.16 -3.74
CA SER A 18 0.06 -5.59 -2.35
C SER A 18 1.19 -6.62 -2.34
N ASP A 19 1.82 -6.79 -1.17
CA ASP A 19 2.69 -7.94 -0.84
C ASP A 19 3.85 -8.09 -1.84
N THR A 20 4.66 -7.04 -1.98
CA THR A 20 5.82 -7.07 -2.89
C THR A 20 7.00 -7.86 -2.32
N HIS A 21 7.12 -7.94 -0.99
CA HIS A 21 8.13 -8.74 -0.27
C HIS A 21 9.57 -8.59 -0.77
N PHE A 22 10.03 -7.35 -1.00
CA PHE A 22 11.40 -7.12 -1.46
C PHE A 22 12.41 -7.52 -0.37
N LEU A 23 13.50 -8.16 -0.77
CA LEU A 23 14.66 -8.44 0.09
C LEU A 23 15.84 -7.54 -0.26
N GLY A 24 16.67 -7.19 0.71
CA GLY A 24 17.91 -6.44 0.50
C GLY A 24 18.86 -7.11 -0.51
N GLY A 25 19.56 -6.29 -1.30
CA GLY A 25 20.53 -6.73 -2.29
C GLY A 25 19.94 -7.43 -3.53
N GLY A 26 18.63 -7.28 -3.79
CA GLY A 26 17.96 -7.93 -4.94
C GLY A 26 17.88 -9.45 -4.81
N ARG A 27 17.97 -9.98 -3.58
CA ARG A 27 17.88 -11.42 -3.34
C ARG A 27 16.46 -11.93 -3.70
N PRO A 28 16.34 -13.12 -4.29
CA PRO A 28 15.04 -13.70 -4.57
C PRO A 28 14.35 -14.13 -3.26
N LEU A 29 13.05 -13.85 -3.15
CA LEU A 29 12.21 -14.31 -2.05
C LEU A 29 12.18 -15.84 -2.04
N TYR A 30 12.37 -16.42 -0.85
CA TYR A 30 12.51 -17.87 -0.64
C TYR A 30 13.57 -18.55 -1.53
N GLY A 31 14.58 -17.79 -1.98
CA GLY A 31 15.66 -18.30 -2.83
C GLY A 31 15.28 -18.54 -4.29
N SER A 32 14.05 -18.22 -4.71
CA SER A 32 13.59 -18.55 -6.08
C SER A 32 12.67 -17.51 -6.74
N VAL A 33 12.01 -16.64 -5.99
CA VAL A 33 11.03 -15.68 -6.52
C VAL A 33 11.71 -14.32 -6.78
N PRO A 34 11.87 -13.87 -8.03
CA PRO A 34 12.51 -12.59 -8.35
C PRO A 34 11.50 -11.43 -8.21
N THR A 35 11.38 -10.89 -7.00
CA THR A 35 10.38 -9.84 -6.65
C THR A 35 10.55 -8.56 -7.48
N ASP A 36 11.78 -8.13 -7.71
CA ASP A 36 12.11 -6.95 -8.52
C ASP A 36 11.59 -7.10 -9.97
N ASP A 37 11.74 -8.28 -10.57
CA ASP A 37 11.28 -8.59 -11.93
C ASP A 37 9.74 -8.67 -11.99
N HIS A 38 9.13 -9.34 -11.01
CA HIS A 38 7.67 -9.47 -10.93
C HIS A 38 6.98 -8.12 -10.80
N LEU A 39 7.48 -7.25 -9.92
CA LEU A 39 6.93 -5.90 -9.77
C LEU A 39 7.15 -5.07 -11.04
N SER A 40 8.36 -5.13 -11.63
CA SER A 40 8.64 -4.43 -12.89
C SER A 40 7.69 -4.86 -14.01
N GLN A 41 7.40 -6.16 -14.10
CA GLN A 41 6.44 -6.69 -15.06
C GLN A 41 5.01 -6.20 -14.78
N ALA A 42 4.57 -6.19 -13.52
CA ALA A 42 3.24 -5.71 -13.14
C ALA A 42 3.07 -4.21 -13.46
N LEU A 43 4.07 -3.39 -13.15
CA LEU A 43 4.09 -1.96 -13.46
C LEU A 43 4.08 -1.70 -14.98
N ALA A 44 4.86 -2.47 -15.76
CA ALA A 44 4.83 -2.37 -17.22
C ALA A 44 3.46 -2.75 -17.80
N GLN A 45 2.78 -3.75 -17.24
CA GLN A 45 1.42 -4.11 -17.63
C GLN A 45 0.41 -3.00 -17.27
N LEU A 46 0.55 -2.38 -16.11
CA LEU A 46 -0.27 -1.23 -15.72
C LEU A 46 -0.12 -0.08 -16.73
N GLU A 47 1.11 0.29 -17.10
CA GLU A 47 1.35 1.32 -18.12
C GLU A 47 0.78 0.95 -19.49
N ALA A 48 0.97 -0.30 -19.92
CA ALA A 48 0.50 -0.79 -21.21
C ALA A 48 -1.04 -0.91 -21.27
N SER A 49 -1.72 -1.03 -20.14
CA SER A 49 -3.18 -1.16 -20.08
C SER A 49 -3.93 0.07 -20.59
N GLY A 50 -3.27 1.23 -20.64
CA GLY A 50 -3.91 2.52 -20.96
C GLY A 50 -4.82 3.03 -19.84
N ALA A 51 -4.91 2.34 -18.70
CA ALA A 51 -5.54 2.87 -17.49
C ALA A 51 -4.81 4.15 -17.06
N LYS A 52 -5.59 5.11 -16.55
CA LYS A 52 -5.08 6.38 -16.03
C LYS A 52 -5.35 6.46 -14.52
N PRO A 53 -4.65 5.64 -13.70
CA PRO A 53 -4.85 5.70 -12.27
C PRO A 53 -4.43 7.06 -11.74
N GLU A 54 -5.21 7.62 -10.83
CA GLU A 54 -4.85 8.85 -10.10
C GLU A 54 -3.96 8.52 -8.89
N ALA A 55 -4.01 7.28 -8.40
CA ALA A 55 -3.11 6.78 -7.38
C ALA A 55 -2.75 5.31 -7.59
N ILE A 56 -1.56 4.93 -7.10
CA ILE A 56 -1.09 3.56 -6.96
C ILE A 56 -0.95 3.27 -5.46
N VAL A 57 -1.81 2.41 -4.94
CA VAL A 57 -1.88 2.04 -3.52
C VAL A 57 -1.21 0.69 -3.33
N PHE A 58 -0.25 0.62 -2.41
CA PHE A 58 0.46 -0.60 -2.02
C PHE A 58 0.08 -0.99 -0.59
N THR A 59 -0.71 -2.04 -0.42
CA THR A 59 -1.30 -2.42 0.89
C THR A 59 -0.41 -3.32 1.76
N GLY A 60 0.83 -2.91 1.99
CA GLY A 60 1.72 -3.55 2.95
C GLY A 60 2.55 -4.72 2.41
N ASP A 61 3.40 -5.21 3.31
CA ASP A 61 4.45 -6.21 3.08
C ASP A 61 5.31 -5.81 1.88
N LEU A 62 5.80 -4.58 1.97
CA LEU A 62 6.60 -3.95 0.93
C LEU A 62 7.99 -4.59 0.87
N ALA A 63 8.62 -4.71 2.04
CA ALA A 63 9.87 -5.42 2.26
C ALA A 63 9.63 -6.66 3.13
N ASP A 64 10.24 -7.80 2.78
CA ASP A 64 10.02 -9.08 3.47
C ASP A 64 10.68 -9.15 4.86
N LEU A 65 11.79 -8.43 5.04
CA LEU A 65 12.55 -8.40 6.29
C LEU A 65 12.77 -6.96 6.79
N GLY A 66 11.95 -6.02 6.31
CA GLY A 66 12.07 -4.60 6.66
C GLY A 66 13.44 -3.96 6.34
N GLU A 67 14.18 -4.49 5.36
CA GLU A 67 15.55 -4.05 5.06
C GLU A 67 15.57 -2.67 4.35
N PRO A 68 16.42 -1.70 4.77
CA PRO A 68 16.45 -0.36 4.18
C PRO A 68 16.64 -0.33 2.65
N ASP A 69 17.49 -1.21 2.13
CA ASP A 69 17.76 -1.32 0.70
C ASP A 69 16.51 -1.79 -0.07
N ALA A 70 15.68 -2.65 0.51
CA ALA A 70 14.45 -3.13 -0.12
C ALA A 70 13.49 -1.96 -0.42
N TYR A 71 13.27 -1.06 0.54
CA TYR A 71 12.45 0.14 0.33
C TYR A 71 13.04 1.08 -0.72
N THR A 72 14.36 1.25 -0.70
CA THR A 72 15.06 2.13 -1.67
C THR A 72 14.87 1.61 -3.09
N ARG A 73 15.02 0.30 -3.30
CA ARG A 73 14.80 -0.31 -4.62
C ARG A 73 13.34 -0.29 -5.04
N LEU A 74 12.43 -0.64 -4.13
CA LEU A 74 10.99 -0.58 -4.38
C LEU A 74 10.57 0.82 -4.86
N ARG A 75 10.96 1.85 -4.10
CA ARG A 75 10.71 3.26 -4.45
C ARG A 75 11.32 3.60 -5.81
N GLY A 76 12.56 3.19 -6.07
CA GLY A 76 13.25 3.42 -7.34
C GLY A 76 12.59 2.78 -8.57
N LEU A 77 11.89 1.65 -8.41
CA LEU A 77 11.10 1.04 -9.48
C LEU A 77 9.75 1.72 -9.69
N VAL A 78 9.07 2.10 -8.60
CA VAL A 78 7.70 2.61 -8.64
C VAL A 78 7.63 4.09 -9.00
N GLU A 79 8.52 4.94 -8.47
CA GLU A 79 8.48 6.40 -8.70
C GLU A 79 8.51 6.79 -10.18
N PRO A 80 9.40 6.23 -11.04
CA PRO A 80 9.42 6.58 -12.45
C PRO A 80 8.10 6.24 -13.16
N VAL A 81 7.48 5.12 -12.79
CA VAL A 81 6.20 4.67 -13.38
C VAL A 81 5.07 5.58 -12.93
N ALA A 82 4.96 5.83 -11.63
CA ALA A 82 3.96 6.74 -11.07
C ALA A 82 4.07 8.15 -11.68
N GLN A 83 5.29 8.67 -11.86
CA GLN A 83 5.55 9.95 -12.52
C GLN A 83 5.03 9.97 -13.97
N ARG A 84 5.28 8.92 -14.76
CA ARG A 84 4.79 8.83 -16.15
C ARG A 84 3.27 8.74 -16.23
N LEU A 85 2.65 8.04 -15.29
CA LEU A 85 1.19 7.92 -15.19
C LEU A 85 0.52 9.18 -14.62
N GLY A 86 1.30 10.07 -13.97
CA GLY A 86 0.74 11.20 -13.21
C GLY A 86 -0.03 10.75 -11.97
N ALA A 87 0.31 9.58 -11.43
CA ALA A 87 -0.38 8.95 -10.31
C ALA A 87 0.35 9.23 -8.99
N GLN A 88 -0.40 9.46 -7.92
CA GLN A 88 0.15 9.58 -6.57
C GLN A 88 0.45 8.21 -5.98
N ILE A 89 1.62 8.03 -5.37
CA ILE A 89 1.96 6.78 -4.70
C ILE A 89 1.46 6.82 -3.26
N ILE A 90 0.80 5.75 -2.83
CA ILE A 90 0.29 5.59 -1.47
C ILE A 90 0.84 4.27 -0.93
N TRP A 91 1.71 4.39 0.06
CA TRP A 91 2.29 3.25 0.77
C TRP A 91 1.45 2.97 2.03
N VAL A 92 1.26 1.69 2.34
CA VAL A 92 0.67 1.19 3.58
C VAL A 92 1.67 0.23 4.21
N MET A 93 1.74 0.23 5.55
CA MET A 93 2.55 -0.73 6.31
C MET A 93 1.90 -2.11 6.30
N GLY A 94 2.70 -3.16 6.10
CA GLY A 94 2.37 -4.54 6.47
C GLY A 94 3.17 -5.01 7.69
N ASN A 95 2.97 -6.27 8.08
CA ASN A 95 3.65 -6.83 9.25
C ASN A 95 5.11 -7.24 9.00
N HIS A 96 5.54 -7.37 7.73
CA HIS A 96 6.95 -7.58 7.38
C HIS A 96 7.74 -6.27 7.27
N ASP A 97 7.04 -5.14 7.25
CA ASP A 97 7.66 -3.82 7.18
C ASP A 97 8.12 -3.33 8.56
N GLU A 98 9.06 -2.40 8.56
CA GLU A 98 9.70 -1.83 9.76
C GLU A 98 9.56 -0.31 9.72
N ARG A 99 8.81 0.26 10.68
CA ARG A 99 8.41 1.68 10.69
C ARG A 99 9.58 2.65 10.53
N PRO A 100 10.73 2.49 11.21
CA PRO A 100 11.84 3.44 11.10
C PRO A 100 12.47 3.46 9.70
N HIS A 101 12.52 2.31 9.05
CA HIS A 101 13.06 2.19 7.69
C HIS A 101 12.02 2.66 6.66
N TYR A 102 10.78 2.22 6.81
CA TYR A 102 9.67 2.70 5.99
C TYR A 102 9.59 4.23 5.96
N SER A 103 9.59 4.90 7.11
CA SER A 103 9.50 6.36 7.18
C SER A 103 10.72 7.04 6.54
N LYS A 104 11.92 6.49 6.80
CA LYS A 104 13.17 7.05 6.31
C LYS A 104 13.35 6.90 4.80
N GLN A 105 13.07 5.72 4.26
CA GLN A 105 13.38 5.41 2.86
C GLN A 105 12.25 5.76 1.89
N LEU A 106 10.99 5.64 2.30
CA LEU A 106 9.85 5.92 1.41
C LEU A 106 9.40 7.38 1.45
N PHE A 107 9.74 8.12 2.51
CA PHE A 107 9.26 9.49 2.72
C PHE A 107 10.34 10.49 3.08
N ASP A 108 11.61 10.08 3.10
CA ASP A 108 12.75 10.93 3.48
C ASP A 108 12.59 11.58 4.87
N ALA A 109 11.75 10.99 5.73
CA ALA A 109 11.42 11.49 7.07
C ALA A 109 12.44 11.00 8.11
N ASP A 110 12.34 11.48 9.34
CA ASP A 110 13.10 10.89 10.43
C ASP A 110 12.61 9.47 10.74
N ALA A 111 13.56 8.61 11.09
CA ALA A 111 13.28 7.25 11.51
C ALA A 111 12.47 7.29 12.81
N THR A 112 11.33 6.60 12.84
CA THR A 112 10.40 6.62 13.96
C THR A 112 9.69 5.27 14.11
N ASP A 113 9.38 4.90 15.35
CA ASP A 113 8.58 3.72 15.71
C ASP A 113 7.07 4.03 15.79
N GLU A 114 6.69 5.30 15.61
CA GLU A 114 5.29 5.76 15.58
C GLU A 114 4.53 5.15 14.41
N THR A 115 3.22 4.96 14.59
CA THR A 115 2.34 4.41 13.55
C THR A 115 2.38 5.26 12.30
N GLN A 116 2.34 4.62 11.13
CA GLN A 116 2.50 5.29 9.85
C GLN A 116 1.16 5.67 9.19
N ASP A 117 0.21 6.17 9.99
CA ASP A 117 -1.13 6.54 9.53
C ASP A 117 -1.14 7.87 8.74
N ARG A 118 -1.77 7.89 7.57
CA ARG A 118 -1.72 9.04 6.65
C ARG A 118 -3.02 9.25 5.89
N VAL A 119 -3.32 10.51 5.55
CA VAL A 119 -4.48 10.90 4.75
C VAL A 119 -4.03 11.58 3.46
N TYR A 120 -4.66 11.21 2.36
CA TYR A 120 -4.41 11.72 1.02
C TYR A 120 -5.71 12.22 0.39
N ASP A 121 -5.66 13.33 -0.35
CA ASP A 121 -6.77 13.79 -1.20
C ASP A 121 -6.41 13.56 -2.66
N ILE A 122 -7.22 12.75 -3.34
CA ILE A 122 -7.12 12.43 -4.76
C ILE A 122 -8.33 13.06 -5.45
N GLY A 123 -8.23 14.35 -5.73
CA GLY A 123 -9.27 15.09 -6.46
C GLY A 123 -10.64 15.03 -5.78
N GLY A 124 -10.70 15.11 -4.45
CA GLY A 124 -11.92 15.01 -3.65
C GLY A 124 -12.28 13.61 -3.14
N LEU A 125 -11.56 12.56 -3.57
CA LEU A 125 -11.56 11.25 -2.93
C LEU A 125 -10.52 11.22 -1.81
N ARG A 126 -10.94 10.91 -0.58
CA ARG A 126 -9.98 10.69 0.51
C ARG A 126 -9.46 9.26 0.47
N ILE A 127 -8.15 9.08 0.57
CA ILE A 127 -7.54 7.77 0.82
C ILE A 127 -6.82 7.84 2.15
N ILE A 128 -7.11 6.90 3.05
CA ILE A 128 -6.45 6.77 4.35
C ILE A 128 -5.58 5.53 4.29
N SER A 129 -4.27 5.69 4.47
CA SER A 129 -3.35 4.60 4.74
C SER A 129 -3.30 4.40 6.25
N LEU A 130 -3.72 3.24 6.73
CA LEU A 130 -3.80 2.93 8.16
C LEU A 130 -2.84 1.78 8.50
N ASP A 131 -1.93 2.05 9.42
CA ASP A 131 -0.91 1.12 9.88
C ASP A 131 -1.52 0.13 10.88
N THR A 132 -1.77 -1.09 10.40
CA THR A 132 -2.28 -2.20 11.22
C THR A 132 -1.16 -3.09 11.76
N SER A 133 0.10 -2.77 11.48
CA SER A 133 1.24 -3.61 11.88
C SER A 133 1.51 -3.51 13.37
N VAL A 134 1.93 -4.64 13.96
CA VAL A 134 2.36 -4.71 15.35
C VAL A 134 3.84 -5.09 15.37
N PRO A 135 4.75 -4.18 15.78
CA PRO A 135 6.18 -4.44 15.76
C PRO A 135 6.54 -5.77 16.42
N GLY A 136 7.24 -6.64 15.69
CA GLY A 136 7.63 -7.98 16.15
C GLY A 136 6.56 -9.07 16.07
N TYR A 137 5.37 -8.80 15.52
CA TYR A 137 4.30 -9.78 15.36
C TYR A 137 3.65 -9.71 13.97
N HIS A 138 3.10 -10.85 13.52
CA HIS A 138 2.41 -10.98 12.24
C HIS A 138 0.88 -10.77 12.29
N HIS A 139 0.32 -10.42 13.45
CA HIS A 139 -1.10 -10.11 13.56
C HIS A 139 -1.33 -8.61 13.38
N GLY A 140 -2.56 -8.26 12.99
CA GLY A 140 -3.00 -6.89 12.91
C GLY A 140 -3.63 -6.42 14.21
N ASP A 141 -3.31 -5.19 14.61
CA ASP A 141 -3.99 -4.50 15.71
C ASP A 141 -4.04 -2.99 15.45
N LEU A 142 -4.93 -2.29 16.14
CA LEU A 142 -5.04 -0.84 16.12
C LEU A 142 -5.07 -0.31 17.53
N THR A 143 -4.22 0.67 17.81
CA THR A 143 -4.23 1.33 19.11
C THR A 143 -5.49 2.18 19.27
N GLN A 144 -5.90 2.44 20.52
CA GLN A 144 -7.01 3.35 20.79
C GLN A 144 -6.76 4.74 20.20
N ALA A 145 -5.51 5.23 20.24
CA ALA A 145 -5.14 6.51 19.67
C ALA A 145 -5.37 6.57 18.14
N GLN A 146 -5.07 5.48 17.42
CA GLN A 146 -5.36 5.38 15.98
C GLN A 146 -6.87 5.38 15.69
N LEU A 147 -7.66 4.69 16.52
CA LEU A 147 -9.12 4.64 16.37
C LEU A 147 -9.75 6.01 16.64
N ASP A 148 -9.28 6.73 17.66
CA ASP A 148 -9.72 8.09 17.97
C ASP A 148 -9.35 9.05 16.84
N TRP A 149 -8.10 8.98 16.36
CA TRP A 149 -7.64 9.75 15.19
C TRP A 149 -8.46 9.46 13.94
N LEU A 150 -8.73 8.19 13.64
CA LEU A 150 -9.51 7.78 12.48
C LEU A 150 -10.96 8.29 12.59
N THR A 151 -11.53 8.26 13.79
CA THR A 151 -12.86 8.82 14.08
C THR A 151 -12.89 10.32 13.78
N ASP A 152 -11.89 11.07 14.24
CA ASP A 152 -11.78 12.51 14.00
C ASP A 152 -11.62 12.84 12.51
N VAL A 153 -10.78 12.09 11.79
CA VAL A 153 -10.61 12.25 10.34
C VAL A 153 -11.94 12.00 9.63
N LEU A 154 -12.64 10.92 9.97
CA LEU A 154 -13.90 10.52 9.32
C LEU A 154 -15.11 11.37 9.74
N ALA A 155 -15.01 12.19 10.78
CA ALA A 155 -16.08 13.08 11.22
C ALA A 155 -16.50 14.10 10.14
N ALA A 156 -15.55 14.52 9.30
CA ALA A 156 -15.83 15.36 8.14
C ALA A 156 -15.88 14.50 6.85
N PRO A 157 -17.00 14.47 6.11
CA PRO A 157 -17.10 13.70 4.87
C PRO A 157 -16.21 14.32 3.78
N ALA A 158 -15.58 13.48 2.96
CA ALA A 158 -14.90 13.91 1.74
C ALA A 158 -15.88 13.97 0.56
N PRO A 159 -15.71 14.90 -0.41
CA PRO A 159 -16.65 15.08 -1.51
C PRO A 159 -17.02 13.81 -2.27
N HIS A 160 -16.04 12.92 -2.47
CA HIS A 160 -16.20 11.69 -3.26
C HIS A 160 -16.11 10.41 -2.40
N GLY A 161 -16.25 10.55 -1.07
CA GLY A 161 -16.14 9.45 -0.13
C GLY A 161 -14.71 9.16 0.33
N THR A 162 -14.50 8.03 1.00
CA THR A 162 -13.21 7.65 1.58
C THR A 162 -12.90 6.19 1.28
N LEU A 163 -11.67 5.92 0.82
CA LEU A 163 -11.08 4.58 0.77
C LEU A 163 -10.15 4.41 1.96
N LEU A 164 -10.36 3.35 2.73
CA LEU A 164 -9.47 2.94 3.80
C LEU A 164 -8.57 1.81 3.28
N ALA A 165 -7.27 2.05 3.25
CA ALA A 165 -6.25 1.10 2.82
C ALA A 165 -5.54 0.54 4.06
N VAL A 166 -5.63 -0.77 4.25
CA VAL A 166 -5.05 -1.53 5.36
C VAL A 166 -4.37 -2.78 4.80
N HIS A 167 -3.39 -3.31 5.54
CA HIS A 167 -2.79 -4.59 5.23
C HIS A 167 -3.63 -5.76 5.77
N HIS A 168 -3.92 -5.79 7.07
CA HIS A 168 -4.72 -6.84 7.69
C HIS A 168 -6.23 -6.61 7.44
N PRO A 169 -6.89 -7.41 6.59
CA PRO A 169 -8.27 -7.13 6.20
C PRO A 169 -9.25 -7.49 7.34
N PRO A 170 -10.21 -6.62 7.69
CA PRO A 170 -11.18 -6.86 8.77
C PRO A 170 -12.34 -7.75 8.31
N ILE A 171 -12.00 -8.87 7.67
CA ILE A 171 -12.94 -9.89 7.19
C ILE A 171 -12.50 -11.26 7.70
N PRO A 172 -13.41 -12.22 7.87
CA PRO A 172 -13.02 -13.59 8.15
C PRO A 172 -12.07 -14.11 7.06
N THR A 173 -10.90 -14.61 7.44
CA THR A 173 -9.96 -15.24 6.51
C THR A 173 -10.02 -16.76 6.66
N PRO A 174 -10.03 -17.52 5.55
CA PRO A 174 -9.97 -18.99 5.62
C PRO A 174 -8.58 -19.50 6.03
N LEU A 175 -7.61 -18.61 6.27
CA LEU A 175 -6.26 -19.01 6.71
C LEU A 175 -6.30 -19.77 8.04
N LEU A 176 -7.21 -19.44 8.96
CA LEU A 176 -7.31 -20.16 10.23
C LEU A 176 -7.69 -21.64 10.01
N GLU A 177 -8.58 -21.93 9.06
CA GLU A 177 -8.91 -23.32 8.67
C GLU A 177 -7.73 -23.97 7.92
N ALA A 178 -7.08 -23.25 6.99
CA ALA A 178 -5.97 -23.77 6.20
C ALA A 178 -4.68 -24.01 7.02
N MET A 179 -4.49 -23.26 8.11
CA MET A 179 -3.38 -23.38 9.07
C MET A 179 -3.71 -24.34 10.22
N GLY A 180 -4.91 -24.95 10.24
CA GLY A 180 -5.33 -25.92 11.26
C GLY A 180 -5.51 -25.32 12.66
N MET A 181 -5.87 -24.04 12.75
CA MET A 181 -6.06 -23.30 14.00
C MET A 181 -7.54 -23.21 14.43
N LEU A 182 -8.44 -23.93 13.76
CA LEU A 182 -9.85 -24.13 14.09
C LEU A 182 -10.24 -25.61 14.00
#